data_AF-A0A8X7ULE4-F1
#
_entry.id   AF-A0A8X7ULE4-F1
#
_cell.length_a   1.000
_cell.length_b   1.000
_cell.length_c   1.000
_cell.angle_alpha   90.00
_cell.angle_beta   90.00
_cell.angle_gamma   90.00
#
_symmetry.space_group_name_H-M   'P 1'
#
loop_
_entity.id
_entity.type
_entity.pdbx_description
1 polymer ?
#
loop_
_entity_poly.entity_id
_entity_poly.type
_entity_poly.pdbx_seq_one_letter_code
_entity_poly.pdbx_strand_id
1 'polypeptide(L)'
;MHRALDANNLREVLKYSALMLSELRTSKLSPQKYYDLYMRAFDQLRQLEIFLRDESRHGLPVVDLYELVQHAGNILPRMYLLCTVGSVYIKSKQAPSKDVLKDLVEMCRGVQHPIRGLFLRSYLTQVSRDKLPEIGSDYQGLCYKISMNKLWVRIQHQGPGTVREKQEKERNELRDLVGKNLHVLGQIEGVHLEMYKETVLPRILEQVVNCKDDFAQYYLMECIIQVFPDEYHLQTLETLLAACTQLMPTVDTKIVLTQLMDRLSNYAVSSPDVLHEFLQVEAFAKLNNAIGKVIDTQIEMPIVGAMTLVVSLLTFALRVHPDRLDYVDQVLGACVVKLSGGPKLEDARAMKQVVALLSAPLEKYNDIVTALTLSNYP
;
A
#
# COMPACT_ATOMS: atom_id res chain seq x y z
N MET A 1 27.21 21.46 -14.61
CA MET A 1 25.78 21.55 -14.96
C MET A 1 25.25 22.97 -14.81
N HIS A 2 25.21 23.56 -13.60
CA HIS A 2 24.70 24.93 -13.39
C HIS A 2 25.26 25.98 -14.34
N ARG A 3 26.59 26.07 -14.50
CA ARG A 3 27.20 27.00 -15.48
C ARG A 3 26.68 26.83 -16.92
N ALA A 4 26.39 25.59 -17.33
CA ALA A 4 25.85 25.30 -18.66
C ALA A 4 24.34 25.64 -18.76
N LEU A 5 23.61 25.55 -17.64
CA LEU A 5 22.22 26.05 -17.55
C LEU A 5 22.20 27.57 -17.71
N ASP A 6 23.10 28.28 -17.02
CA ASP A 6 23.20 29.75 -17.09
C ASP A 6 23.63 30.22 -18.49
N ALA A 7 24.50 29.45 -19.15
CA ALA A 7 24.93 29.69 -20.53
C ALA A 7 23.93 29.20 -21.59
N ASN A 8 22.77 28.65 -21.19
CA ASN A 8 21.75 28.10 -22.10
C ASN A 8 22.29 27.04 -23.09
N ASN A 9 23.35 26.31 -22.71
CA ASN A 9 23.97 25.29 -23.55
C ASN A 9 23.36 23.91 -23.29
N LEU A 10 22.27 23.58 -23.99
CA LEU A 10 21.53 22.32 -23.83
C LEU A 10 22.43 21.07 -23.95
N ARG A 11 23.34 21.04 -24.93
CA ARG A 11 24.19 19.87 -25.18
C ARG A 11 25.08 19.56 -23.99
N GLU A 12 25.69 20.59 -23.41
CA GLU A 12 26.52 20.45 -22.22
C GLU A 12 25.68 20.12 -20.99
N VAL A 13 24.50 20.74 -20.84
CA VAL A 13 23.55 20.42 -19.77
C VAL A 13 23.24 18.93 -19.77
N LEU A 14 22.75 18.38 -20.88
CA LEU A 14 22.40 16.96 -20.99
C LEU A 14 23.61 16.04 -20.78
N LYS A 15 24.79 16.41 -21.30
CA LYS A 15 26.03 15.66 -21.07
C LYS A 15 26.38 15.59 -19.59
N TYR A 16 26.36 16.73 -18.88
CA TYR A 16 26.69 16.77 -17.46
C TYR A 16 25.62 16.11 -16.59
N SER A 17 24.34 16.24 -16.95
CA SER A 17 23.25 15.51 -16.29
C SER A 17 23.41 14.00 -16.45
N ALA A 18 23.74 13.51 -17.64
CA ALA A 18 23.99 12.08 -17.88
C ALA A 18 25.20 11.55 -17.10
N LEU A 19 26.27 12.35 -16.97
CA LEU A 19 27.44 12.01 -16.15
C LEU A 19 27.07 11.93 -14.65
N MET A 20 26.34 12.93 -14.13
CA MET A 20 25.84 12.91 -12.75
C MET A 20 24.96 11.68 -12.48
N LEU A 21 24.03 11.38 -13.38
CA LEU A 21 23.14 10.22 -13.26
C LEU A 21 23.89 8.89 -13.40
N SER A 22 25.08 8.88 -13.99
CA SER A 22 25.89 7.67 -14.07
C SER A 22 26.38 7.21 -12.70
N GLU A 23 26.48 8.10 -11.71
CA GLU A 23 26.81 7.74 -10.31
C GLU A 23 25.72 6.87 -9.67
N LEU A 24 24.46 7.03 -10.07
CA LEU A 24 23.34 6.20 -9.60
C LEU A 24 23.44 4.73 -10.06
N ARG A 25 24.39 4.40 -10.94
CA ARG A 25 24.66 3.03 -11.38
C ARG A 25 25.51 2.24 -10.38
N THR A 26 25.93 2.82 -9.27
CA THR A 26 26.66 2.08 -8.24
C THR A 26 25.81 0.95 -7.61
N SER A 27 26.47 -0.14 -7.22
CA SER A 27 25.91 -1.21 -6.36
C SER A 27 26.63 -1.31 -5.02
N LYS A 28 27.58 -0.41 -4.73
CA LYS A 28 28.44 -0.50 -3.53
C LYS A 28 27.81 0.17 -2.30
N LEU A 29 26.75 0.94 -2.48
CA LEU A 29 26.10 1.70 -1.41
C LEU A 29 24.99 0.89 -0.76
N SER A 30 24.83 1.06 0.56
CA SER A 30 23.62 0.61 1.26
C SER A 30 22.39 1.41 0.80
N PRO A 31 21.16 0.90 1.02
CA PRO A 31 19.94 1.60 0.64
C PRO A 31 19.87 3.04 1.17
N GLN A 32 20.22 3.26 2.44
CA GLN A 32 20.26 4.60 3.03
C GLN A 32 21.24 5.54 2.32
N LYS A 33 22.47 5.09 2.04
CA LYS A 33 23.46 5.92 1.32
C LYS A 33 23.08 6.13 -0.14
N TYR A 34 22.42 5.16 -0.75
CA TYR A 34 21.86 5.30 -2.08
C TYR A 34 20.72 6.33 -2.09
N TYR A 35 19.87 6.35 -1.06
CA TYR A 35 18.82 7.36 -0.87
C TYR A 35 19.43 8.77 -0.79
N ASP A 36 20.48 8.97 0.00
CA ASP A 36 21.16 10.27 0.11
C ASP A 36 21.69 10.75 -1.25
N LEU A 37 22.33 9.85 -2.02
CA LEU A 37 22.82 10.15 -3.36
C LEU A 37 21.67 10.44 -4.34
N TYR A 38 20.59 9.66 -4.26
CA TYR A 38 19.38 9.84 -5.05
C TYR A 38 18.75 11.21 -4.79
N MET A 39 18.62 11.64 -3.54
CA MET A 39 18.03 12.95 -3.20
C MET A 39 18.84 14.11 -3.78
N ARG A 40 20.18 14.03 -3.74
CA ARG A 40 21.03 15.03 -4.39
C ARG A 40 20.82 15.07 -5.91
N ALA A 41 20.75 13.91 -6.56
CA ALA A 41 20.50 13.84 -8.00
C ALA A 41 19.08 14.34 -8.34
N PHE A 42 18.09 14.05 -7.48
CA PHE A 42 16.70 14.48 -7.61
C PHE A 42 16.58 16.00 -7.63
N ASP A 43 17.23 16.70 -6.70
CA ASP A 43 17.21 18.16 -6.65
C ASP A 43 17.81 18.78 -7.92
N GLN A 44 18.88 18.19 -8.43
CA GLN A 44 19.52 18.61 -9.68
C GLN A 44 18.63 18.35 -10.90
N LEU A 45 17.92 17.23 -10.94
CA LEU A 45 16.94 16.94 -11.99
C LEU A 45 15.74 17.89 -11.97
N ARG A 46 15.33 18.38 -10.79
CA ARG A 46 14.27 19.40 -10.69
C ARG A 46 14.70 20.73 -11.33
N GLN A 47 15.96 21.13 -11.16
CA GLN A 47 16.49 22.31 -11.84
C GLN A 47 16.55 22.10 -13.36
N LEU A 48 16.90 20.89 -13.79
CA LEU A 48 16.86 20.50 -15.20
C LEU A 48 15.42 20.55 -15.77
N GLU A 49 14.43 20.04 -15.05
CA GLU A 49 13.02 20.11 -15.48
C GLU A 49 12.56 21.56 -15.70
N ILE A 50 12.91 22.48 -14.78
CA ILE A 50 12.58 23.90 -14.91
C ILE A 50 13.24 24.51 -16.17
N PHE A 51 14.49 24.16 -16.45
CA PHE A 51 15.19 24.60 -17.65
C PHE A 51 14.55 24.08 -18.93
N LEU A 52 14.22 22.79 -18.99
CA LEU A 52 13.65 22.13 -20.16
C LEU A 52 12.20 22.55 -20.45
N ARG A 53 11.51 23.13 -19.46
CA ARG A 53 10.17 23.67 -19.66
C ARG A 53 10.17 24.98 -20.46
N ASP A 54 11.27 25.71 -20.48
CA ASP A 54 11.39 26.99 -21.17
C ASP A 54 12.04 26.82 -22.54
N GLU A 55 11.18 26.61 -23.56
CA GLU A 55 11.60 26.41 -24.96
C GLU A 55 12.50 27.55 -25.48
N SER A 56 12.34 28.77 -24.97
CA SER A 56 13.14 29.93 -25.39
C SER A 56 14.62 29.80 -25.02
N ARG A 57 14.95 29.00 -24.00
CA ARG A 57 16.31 28.84 -23.50
C ARG A 57 17.12 27.80 -24.27
N HIS A 58 16.48 26.82 -24.86
CA HIS A 58 17.16 25.72 -25.54
C HIS A 58 16.83 25.59 -27.03
N GLY A 59 15.77 26.26 -27.51
CA GLY A 59 15.48 26.41 -28.94
C GLY A 59 15.11 25.11 -29.68
N LEU A 60 14.68 24.07 -28.95
CA LEU A 60 14.26 22.79 -29.53
C LEU A 60 12.83 22.47 -29.11
N PRO A 61 12.00 21.90 -29.99
CA PRO A 61 10.68 21.41 -29.60
C PRO A 61 10.82 20.22 -28.65
N VAL A 62 9.83 20.04 -27.78
CA VAL A 62 9.88 19.01 -26.73
C VAL A 62 9.87 17.58 -27.30
N VAL A 63 9.28 17.38 -28.47
CA VAL A 63 9.31 16.09 -29.20
C VAL A 63 10.76 15.68 -29.50
N ASP A 64 11.54 16.56 -30.11
CA ASP A 64 12.94 16.30 -30.46
C ASP A 64 13.79 16.09 -29.20
N LEU A 65 13.47 16.81 -28.10
CA LEU A 65 14.11 16.55 -26.81
C LEU A 65 13.81 15.14 -26.28
N TYR A 66 12.58 14.67 -26.44
CA TYR A 66 12.16 13.34 -26.00
C TYR A 66 12.88 12.23 -26.77
N GLU A 67 13.16 12.44 -28.06
CA GLU A 67 14.00 11.55 -28.86
C GLU A 67 15.49 11.68 -28.51
N LEU A 68 15.98 12.92 -28.36
CA LEU A 68 17.40 13.21 -28.12
C LEU A 68 17.94 12.51 -26.87
N VAL A 69 17.18 12.55 -25.77
CA VAL A 69 17.61 11.93 -24.50
C VAL A 69 17.66 10.41 -24.57
N GLN A 70 16.98 9.77 -25.53
CA GLN A 70 17.02 8.32 -25.73
C GLN A 70 18.37 7.84 -26.29
N HIS A 71 19.15 8.72 -26.92
CA HIS A 71 20.49 8.39 -27.40
C HIS A 71 21.53 8.21 -26.28
N ALA A 72 21.19 8.52 -25.03
CA ALA A 72 22.08 8.27 -23.90
C ALA A 72 22.42 6.77 -23.79
N GLY A 73 23.71 6.41 -23.93
CA GLY A 73 24.12 5.00 -24.05
C GLY A 73 23.77 4.13 -22.82
N ASN A 74 23.84 4.68 -21.61
CA ASN A 74 23.50 3.95 -20.39
C ASN A 74 22.01 4.06 -20.07
N ILE A 75 21.36 2.91 -19.82
CA ILE A 75 19.92 2.83 -19.56
C ILE A 75 19.47 3.67 -18.36
N LEU A 76 20.23 3.69 -17.26
CA LEU A 76 19.76 4.38 -16.04
C LEU A 76 19.74 5.91 -16.24
N PRO A 77 20.84 6.58 -16.67
CA PRO A 77 20.78 7.99 -17.06
C PRO A 77 19.71 8.29 -18.12
N ARG A 78 19.58 7.43 -19.14
CA ARG A 78 18.55 7.56 -20.19
C ARG A 78 17.16 7.64 -19.58
N MET A 79 16.82 6.71 -18.69
CA MET A 79 15.47 6.64 -18.11
C MET A 79 15.16 7.82 -17.20
N TYR A 80 16.12 8.30 -16.40
CA TYR A 80 15.90 9.50 -15.58
C TYR A 80 15.67 10.73 -16.47
N LEU A 81 16.50 10.96 -17.48
CA LEU A 81 16.33 12.07 -18.43
C LEU A 81 15.01 11.94 -19.19
N LEU A 82 14.66 10.74 -19.66
CA LEU A 82 13.42 10.47 -20.36
C LEU A 82 12.19 10.76 -19.48
N CYS A 83 12.22 10.39 -18.20
CA CYS A 83 11.16 10.74 -17.25
C CYS A 83 11.08 12.26 -17.03
N THR A 84 12.21 12.96 -16.94
CA THR A 84 12.24 14.43 -16.80
C THR A 84 11.67 15.12 -18.03
N VAL A 85 12.08 14.71 -19.25
CA VAL A 85 11.56 15.29 -20.50
C VAL A 85 10.11 14.90 -20.70
N GLY A 86 9.72 13.66 -20.42
CA GLY A 86 8.34 13.20 -20.49
C GLY A 86 7.40 13.99 -19.57
N SER A 87 7.87 14.35 -18.37
CA SER A 87 7.17 15.28 -17.46
C SER A 87 6.87 16.63 -18.14
N VAL A 88 7.86 17.20 -18.83
CA VAL A 88 7.70 18.46 -19.59
C VAL A 88 6.80 18.27 -20.81
N TYR A 89 6.93 17.15 -21.50
CA TYR A 89 6.17 16.83 -22.72
C TYR A 89 4.67 16.72 -22.46
N ILE A 90 4.29 16.15 -21.31
CA ILE A 90 2.89 16.13 -20.88
C ILE A 90 2.39 17.56 -20.58
N LYS A 91 3.21 18.38 -19.92
CA LYS A 91 2.85 19.77 -19.57
C LYS A 91 2.76 20.69 -20.78
N SER A 92 3.54 20.45 -21.84
CA SER A 92 3.46 21.21 -23.08
C SER A 92 2.21 20.89 -23.90
N LYS A 93 1.43 19.85 -23.52
CA LYS A 93 0.22 19.38 -24.19
C LYS A 93 0.43 18.96 -25.66
N GLN A 94 1.68 18.71 -26.05
CA GLN A 94 2.02 18.26 -27.40
C GLN A 94 1.72 16.77 -27.62
N ALA A 95 1.57 15.99 -26.54
CA ALA A 95 1.13 14.59 -26.57
C ALA A 95 0.15 14.29 -25.43
N PRO A 96 -0.76 13.33 -25.60
CA PRO A 96 -1.67 12.90 -24.54
C PRO A 96 -0.89 12.26 -23.38
N SER A 97 -1.25 12.64 -22.15
CA SER A 97 -0.58 12.15 -20.94
C SER A 97 -0.60 10.62 -20.82
N LYS A 98 -1.71 9.99 -21.25
CA LYS A 98 -1.89 8.54 -21.26
C LYS A 98 -0.78 7.82 -22.02
N ASP A 99 -0.44 8.28 -23.23
CA ASP A 99 0.50 7.57 -24.10
C ASP A 99 1.94 7.75 -23.63
N VAL A 100 2.31 8.98 -23.24
CA VAL A 100 3.64 9.27 -22.69
C VAL A 100 3.87 8.49 -21.40
N LEU A 101 2.89 8.48 -20.48
CA LEU A 101 3.01 7.72 -19.23
C LEU A 101 3.08 6.21 -19.50
N LYS A 102 2.29 5.69 -20.44
CA LYS A 102 2.34 4.26 -20.82
C LYS A 102 3.72 3.88 -21.37
N ASP A 103 4.28 4.70 -22.25
CA ASP A 103 5.62 4.49 -22.79
C ASP A 103 6.69 4.52 -21.68
N LEU A 104 6.72 5.57 -20.85
CA LEU A 104 7.66 5.70 -19.74
C LEU A 104 7.62 4.49 -18.78
N VAL A 105 6.42 3.97 -18.52
CA VAL A 105 6.19 2.80 -17.68
C VAL A 105 6.76 1.52 -18.29
N GLU A 106 6.50 1.30 -19.58
CA GLU A 106 7.03 0.14 -20.30
C GLU A 106 8.56 0.21 -20.39
N MET A 107 9.11 1.39 -20.67
CA MET A 107 10.55 1.62 -20.75
C MET A 107 11.26 1.46 -19.38
N CYS A 108 10.59 1.81 -18.27
CA CYS A 108 11.10 1.56 -16.92
C CYS A 108 11.26 0.07 -16.59
N ARG A 109 10.59 -0.85 -17.32
CA ARG A 109 10.81 -2.30 -17.21
C ARG A 109 12.22 -2.71 -17.63
N GLY A 110 12.94 -1.89 -18.39
CA GLY A 110 14.34 -2.17 -18.71
C GLY A 110 15.28 -2.15 -17.49
N VAL A 111 14.90 -1.51 -16.38
CA VAL A 111 15.69 -1.48 -15.14
C VAL A 111 15.14 -2.48 -14.12
N GLN A 112 15.75 -3.67 -14.10
CA GLN A 112 15.36 -4.81 -13.26
C GLN A 112 16.16 -4.95 -11.95
N HIS A 113 17.22 -4.15 -11.75
CA HIS A 113 17.95 -4.12 -10.49
C HIS A 113 17.05 -3.57 -9.38
N PRO A 114 16.83 -4.27 -8.25
CA PRO A 114 15.84 -3.87 -7.24
C PRO A 114 15.96 -2.44 -6.74
N ILE A 115 17.09 -2.07 -6.14
CA ILE A 115 17.28 -0.74 -5.55
C ILE A 115 17.14 0.35 -6.64
N ARG A 116 17.95 0.30 -7.69
CA ARG A 116 17.93 1.28 -8.80
C ARG A 116 16.56 1.40 -9.45
N GLY A 117 15.88 0.27 -9.66
CA GLY A 117 14.56 0.20 -10.28
C GLY A 117 13.45 0.73 -9.37
N LEU A 118 13.54 0.54 -8.05
CA LEU A 118 12.63 1.13 -7.08
C LEU A 118 12.77 2.67 -7.06
N PHE A 119 13.99 3.18 -7.00
CA PHE A 119 14.24 4.62 -7.01
C PHE A 119 13.83 5.29 -8.33
N LEU A 120 14.09 4.65 -9.47
CA LEU A 120 13.64 5.14 -10.78
C LEU A 120 12.11 5.21 -10.87
N ARG A 121 11.41 4.16 -10.42
CA ARG A 121 9.93 4.14 -10.44
C ARG A 121 9.35 5.13 -9.43
N SER A 122 9.97 5.30 -8.27
CA SER A 122 9.62 6.34 -7.31
C SER A 122 9.80 7.74 -7.91
N TYR A 123 10.88 7.96 -8.68
CA TYR A 123 11.07 9.20 -9.42
C TYR A 123 9.94 9.44 -10.42
N LEU A 124 9.60 8.44 -11.24
CA LEU A 124 8.48 8.51 -12.19
C LEU A 124 7.17 8.86 -11.47
N THR A 125 6.85 8.21 -10.35
CA THR A 125 5.66 8.53 -9.54
C THR A 125 5.64 9.99 -9.10
N GLN A 126 6.78 10.53 -8.65
CA GLN A 126 6.87 11.90 -8.16
C GLN A 126 6.73 12.92 -9.30
N VAL A 127 7.40 12.72 -10.44
CA VAL A 127 7.32 13.65 -11.57
C VAL A 127 5.99 13.57 -12.31
N SER A 128 5.23 12.48 -12.18
CA SER A 128 3.92 12.34 -12.83
C SER A 128 2.73 12.72 -11.95
N ARG A 129 2.94 13.01 -10.65
CA ARG A 129 1.85 13.18 -9.67
C ARG A 129 0.80 14.22 -10.08
N ASP A 130 1.25 15.36 -10.59
CA ASP A 130 0.43 16.50 -11.02
C ASP A 130 0.00 16.43 -12.50
N LYS A 131 0.22 15.29 -13.15
CA LYS A 131 0.09 15.11 -14.61
C LYS A 131 -0.73 13.88 -14.99
N LEU A 132 -1.33 13.23 -13.99
CA LEU A 132 -2.19 12.08 -14.23
C LEU A 132 -3.47 12.56 -14.93
N PRO A 133 -3.97 11.83 -15.94
CA PRO A 133 -5.19 12.21 -16.65
C PRO A 133 -6.34 12.34 -15.66
N GLU A 134 -6.90 13.54 -15.58
CA GLU A 134 -8.09 13.85 -14.81
C GLU A 134 -9.28 13.22 -15.54
N ILE A 135 -9.84 12.16 -14.94
CA ILE A 135 -11.17 11.60 -15.20
C ILE A 135 -11.28 10.73 -16.48
N GLY A 136 -11.70 9.47 -16.29
CA GLY A 136 -12.24 8.61 -17.36
C GLY A 136 -11.25 7.90 -18.29
N SER A 137 -9.94 8.15 -18.19
CA SER A 137 -8.96 7.38 -18.98
C SER A 137 -8.67 6.02 -18.33
N ASP A 138 -8.56 4.95 -19.11
CA ASP A 138 -8.10 3.65 -18.60
C ASP A 138 -6.82 3.83 -17.77
N TYR A 139 -6.92 3.69 -16.45
CA TYR A 139 -5.81 3.83 -15.52
C TYR A 139 -4.85 2.62 -15.61
N GLN A 140 -4.47 2.22 -16.82
CA GLN A 140 -3.34 1.31 -17.05
C GLN A 140 -2.04 1.89 -16.48
N GLY A 141 -1.97 3.22 -16.32
CA GLY A 141 -0.95 3.91 -15.53
C GLY A 141 -0.92 3.51 -14.05
N LEU A 142 -1.91 2.82 -13.47
CA LEU A 142 -1.76 2.25 -12.13
C LEU A 142 -0.78 1.07 -12.08
N CYS A 143 -0.59 0.35 -13.20
CA CYS A 143 0.16 -0.91 -13.23
C CYS A 143 1.66 -0.74 -12.90
N TYR A 144 2.26 0.44 -13.09
CA TYR A 144 3.69 0.62 -12.77
C TYR A 144 3.96 0.82 -11.28
N LYS A 145 3.05 1.48 -10.57
CA LYS A 145 3.09 1.64 -9.11
C LYS A 145 3.09 0.27 -8.42
N ILE A 146 2.34 -0.66 -9.01
CA ILE A 146 2.24 -2.06 -8.60
C ILE A 146 3.52 -2.85 -8.91
N SER A 147 4.21 -2.56 -10.03
CA SER A 147 5.47 -3.24 -10.41
C SER A 147 6.60 -3.09 -9.39
N MET A 148 6.54 -2.11 -8.47
CA MET A 148 7.56 -1.92 -7.44
C MET A 148 7.58 -3.06 -6.42
N ASN A 149 6.43 -3.69 -6.12
CA ASN A 149 6.37 -4.81 -5.18
C ASN A 149 7.27 -5.99 -5.62
N LYS A 150 7.24 -6.33 -6.90
CA LYS A 150 8.07 -7.41 -7.47
C LYS A 150 9.57 -7.15 -7.30
N LEU A 151 10.01 -5.89 -7.47
CA LEU A 151 11.41 -5.54 -7.26
C LEU A 151 11.80 -5.60 -5.79
N TRP A 152 10.91 -5.15 -4.91
CA TRP A 152 11.14 -5.15 -3.47
C TRP A 152 11.20 -6.57 -2.90
N VAL A 153 10.30 -7.47 -3.30
CA VAL A 153 10.34 -8.90 -2.93
C VAL A 153 11.57 -9.60 -3.51
N ARG A 154 12.05 -9.17 -4.68
CA ARG A 154 13.29 -9.72 -5.26
C ARG A 154 14.51 -9.46 -4.37
N ILE A 155 14.53 -8.39 -3.56
CA ILE A 155 15.63 -8.10 -2.62
C ILE A 155 15.85 -9.26 -1.64
N GLN A 156 14.76 -9.92 -1.19
CA GLN A 156 14.81 -11.08 -0.29
C GLN A 156 15.60 -12.26 -0.85
N HIS A 157 15.70 -12.35 -2.18
CA HIS A 157 16.31 -13.47 -2.88
C HIS A 157 17.69 -13.10 -3.47
N GLN A 158 18.23 -11.90 -3.17
CA GLN A 158 19.50 -11.43 -3.72
C GLN A 158 20.72 -11.91 -2.91
N GLY A 159 21.23 -13.08 -3.26
CA GLY A 159 22.48 -13.61 -2.68
C GLY A 159 22.25 -14.77 -1.71
N PRO A 160 23.32 -15.28 -1.08
CA PRO A 160 23.25 -16.45 -0.21
C PRO A 160 22.43 -16.18 1.07
N GLY A 161 21.82 -17.25 1.62
CA GLY A 161 20.89 -17.16 2.76
C GLY A 161 21.48 -16.58 4.05
N THR A 162 22.81 -16.53 4.17
CA THR A 162 23.53 -15.90 5.30
C THR A 162 23.32 -14.38 5.37
N VAL A 163 22.81 -13.75 4.31
CA VAL A 163 22.58 -12.31 4.23
C VAL A 163 21.10 -11.94 4.42
N ARG A 164 20.23 -12.91 4.75
CA ARG A 164 18.77 -12.68 4.89
C ARG A 164 18.41 -11.60 5.88
N GLU A 165 19.02 -11.60 7.07
CA GLU A 165 18.75 -10.58 8.09
C GLU A 165 19.12 -9.16 7.60
N LYS A 166 20.24 -9.04 6.89
CA LYS A 166 20.64 -7.78 6.27
C LYS A 166 19.66 -7.37 5.16
N GLN A 167 19.21 -8.31 4.31
CA GLN A 167 18.22 -8.05 3.26
C GLN A 167 16.88 -7.59 3.85
N GLU A 168 16.42 -8.20 4.94
CA GLU A 168 15.19 -7.80 5.63
C GLU A 168 15.30 -6.38 6.18
N LYS A 169 16.44 -6.03 6.79
CA LYS A 169 16.71 -4.66 7.23
C LYS A 169 16.70 -3.67 6.06
N GLU A 170 17.38 -3.99 4.96
CA GLU A 170 17.40 -3.17 3.75
C GLU A 170 16.00 -3.02 3.13
N ARG A 171 15.20 -4.10 3.13
CA ARG A 171 13.80 -4.07 2.67
C ARG A 171 12.94 -3.20 3.56
N ASN A 172 13.12 -3.26 4.87
CA ASN A 172 12.39 -2.44 5.81
C ASN A 172 12.71 -0.95 5.63
N GLU A 173 13.97 -0.59 5.35
CA GLU A 173 14.35 0.79 5.00
C GLU A 173 13.70 1.28 3.69
N LEU A 174 13.46 0.38 2.73
CA LEU A 174 12.90 0.71 1.42
C LEU A 174 11.37 0.59 1.34
N ARG A 175 10.69 0.09 2.38
CA ARG A 175 9.24 -0.16 2.38
C ARG A 175 8.45 1.09 2.03
N ASP A 176 8.87 2.24 2.54
CA ASP A 176 8.21 3.53 2.34
C ASP A 176 8.20 3.96 0.86
N LEU A 177 9.16 3.52 0.05
CA LEU A 177 9.13 3.78 -1.40
C LEU A 177 7.98 3.04 -2.08
N VAL A 178 7.64 1.84 -1.59
CA VAL A 178 6.52 1.06 -2.09
C VAL A 178 5.21 1.62 -1.55
N GLY A 179 5.13 1.91 -0.24
CA GLY A 179 3.96 2.47 0.43
C GLY A 179 3.56 3.86 -0.10
N LYS A 180 4.53 4.72 -0.42
CA LYS A 180 4.28 6.03 -1.06
C LYS A 180 3.48 5.92 -2.36
N ASN A 181 3.62 4.83 -3.12
CA ASN A 181 2.82 4.67 -4.34
C ASN A 181 1.34 4.47 -4.03
N LEU A 182 1.03 3.67 -3.00
CA LEU A 182 -0.34 3.50 -2.51
C LEU A 182 -0.85 4.84 -1.99
N HIS A 183 -0.06 5.56 -1.19
CA HIS A 183 -0.42 6.90 -0.71
C HIS A 183 -0.77 7.86 -1.84
N VAL A 184 0.03 7.89 -2.91
CA VAL A 184 -0.30 8.71 -4.09
C VAL A 184 -1.58 8.23 -4.76
N LEU A 185 -1.89 6.93 -4.78
CA LEU A 185 -3.17 6.42 -5.32
C LEU A 185 -4.38 6.88 -4.50
N GLY A 186 -4.28 6.89 -3.17
CA GLY A 186 -5.35 7.40 -2.31
C GLY A 186 -5.59 8.90 -2.46
N GLN A 187 -4.66 9.65 -3.07
CA GLN A 187 -4.74 11.10 -3.25
C GLN A 187 -5.10 11.55 -4.67
N ILE A 188 -5.31 10.63 -5.62
CA ILE A 188 -5.68 11.03 -6.99
C ILE A 188 -7.14 11.47 -7.00
N GLU A 189 -7.37 12.74 -7.32
CA GLU A 189 -8.68 13.26 -7.70
C GLU A 189 -9.16 12.50 -8.96
N GLY A 190 -10.21 11.70 -8.81
CA GLY A 190 -10.76 10.85 -9.88
C GLY A 190 -10.81 9.34 -9.56
N VAL A 191 -10.17 8.87 -8.48
CA VAL A 191 -10.40 7.50 -7.98
C VAL A 191 -11.67 7.50 -7.14
N HIS A 192 -12.83 7.44 -7.81
CA HIS A 192 -14.13 7.27 -7.17
C HIS A 192 -14.32 5.84 -6.64
N LEU A 193 -15.31 5.66 -5.78
CA LEU A 193 -15.62 4.38 -5.15
C LEU A 193 -15.77 3.23 -6.16
N GLU A 194 -16.49 3.45 -7.27
CA GLU A 194 -16.71 2.43 -8.32
C GLU A 194 -15.39 1.99 -8.95
N MET A 195 -14.54 2.94 -9.32
CA MET A 195 -13.22 2.65 -9.87
C MET A 195 -12.32 1.92 -8.87
N TYR A 196 -12.40 2.31 -7.59
CA TYR A 196 -11.66 1.65 -6.53
C TYR A 196 -12.08 0.18 -6.40
N LYS A 197 -13.39 -0.07 -6.34
CA LYS A 197 -14.00 -1.39 -6.21
C LYS A 197 -13.71 -2.30 -7.40
N GLU A 198 -13.84 -1.80 -8.63
CA GLU A 198 -13.76 -2.63 -9.84
C GLU A 198 -12.33 -2.82 -10.36
N THR A 199 -11.46 -1.81 -10.19
CA THR A 199 -10.15 -1.79 -10.85
C THR A 199 -8.98 -1.68 -9.89
N VAL A 200 -9.01 -0.70 -8.97
CA VAL A 200 -7.82 -0.37 -8.16
C VAL A 200 -7.55 -1.46 -7.11
N LEU A 201 -8.54 -1.72 -6.25
CA LEU A 201 -8.38 -2.66 -5.15
C LEU A 201 -8.11 -4.09 -5.64
N PRO A 202 -8.87 -4.67 -6.61
CA PRO A 202 -8.60 -6.03 -7.07
C PRO A 202 -7.18 -6.20 -7.61
N ARG A 203 -6.66 -5.22 -8.37
CA ARG A 203 -5.29 -5.27 -8.91
C ARG A 203 -4.20 -5.15 -7.84
N ILE A 204 -4.44 -4.35 -6.80
CA ILE A 204 -3.52 -4.25 -5.68
C ILE A 204 -3.51 -5.58 -4.92
N LEU A 205 -4.68 -6.10 -4.56
CA LEU A 205 -4.82 -7.34 -3.78
C LEU A 205 -4.28 -8.56 -4.52
N GLU A 206 -4.49 -8.66 -5.84
CA GLU A 206 -3.88 -9.70 -6.68
C GLU A 206 -2.36 -9.76 -6.46
N GLN A 207 -1.71 -8.61 -6.31
CA GLN A 207 -0.25 -8.53 -6.24
C GLN A 207 0.26 -8.76 -4.82
N VAL A 208 -0.55 -8.41 -3.82
CA VAL A 208 -0.33 -8.77 -2.42
C VAL A 208 -0.43 -10.29 -2.28
N VAL A 209 -1.52 -10.90 -2.73
CA VAL A 209 -1.73 -12.35 -2.59
C VAL A 209 -0.69 -13.17 -3.38
N ASN A 210 -0.33 -12.71 -4.59
CA ASN A 210 0.61 -13.42 -5.46
C ASN A 210 2.08 -13.21 -5.11
N CYS A 211 2.44 -12.24 -4.25
CA CYS A 211 3.86 -12.03 -3.93
C CYS A 211 4.44 -13.09 -3.00
N LYS A 212 3.59 -13.81 -2.25
CA LYS A 212 3.97 -14.95 -1.37
C LYS A 212 5.18 -14.62 -0.48
N ASP A 213 5.17 -13.42 0.10
CA ASP A 213 6.22 -12.91 0.97
C ASP A 213 5.58 -12.27 2.20
N ASP A 214 5.90 -12.78 3.40
CA ASP A 214 5.23 -12.41 4.64
C ASP A 214 5.30 -10.92 4.94
N PHE A 215 6.51 -10.38 4.85
CA PHE A 215 6.78 -8.98 5.15
C PHE A 215 6.05 -8.04 4.20
N ALA A 216 6.06 -8.37 2.90
CA ALA A 216 5.37 -7.58 1.89
C ALA A 216 3.86 -7.66 2.03
N GLN A 217 3.31 -8.86 2.27
CA GLN A 217 1.88 -9.04 2.45
C GLN A 217 1.36 -8.25 3.64
N TYR A 218 2.03 -8.40 4.80
CA TYR A 218 1.70 -7.66 6.01
C TYR A 218 1.71 -6.14 5.76
N TYR A 219 2.83 -5.61 5.27
CA TYR A 219 3.03 -4.17 5.11
C TYR A 219 2.06 -3.56 4.08
N LEU A 220 1.82 -4.24 2.96
CA LEU A 220 0.93 -3.72 1.93
C LEU A 220 -0.53 -3.72 2.38
N MET A 221 -0.97 -4.74 3.12
CA MET A 221 -2.32 -4.77 3.70
C MET A 221 -2.51 -3.64 4.71
N GLU A 222 -1.54 -3.42 5.60
CA GLU A 222 -1.55 -2.28 6.52
C GLU A 222 -1.60 -0.94 5.76
N CYS A 223 -0.81 -0.79 4.69
CA CYS A 223 -0.85 0.41 3.86
C CYS A 223 -2.22 0.63 3.18
N ILE A 224 -2.86 -0.43 2.67
CA ILE A 224 -4.20 -0.33 2.08
C ILE A 224 -5.18 0.19 3.13
N ILE A 225 -5.19 -0.42 4.32
CA ILE A 225 -6.08 -0.01 5.41
C ILE A 225 -5.81 1.43 5.80
N GLN A 226 -4.56 1.88 5.88
CA GLN A 226 -4.20 3.24 6.31
C GLN A 226 -4.48 4.32 5.26
N VAL A 227 -4.24 4.03 3.98
CA VAL A 227 -4.24 5.04 2.92
C VAL A 227 -5.65 5.35 2.39
N PHE A 228 -6.49 4.35 2.20
CA PHE A 228 -7.80 4.55 1.55
C PHE A 228 -8.88 4.97 2.57
N PRO A 229 -9.94 5.70 2.14
CA PRO A 229 -11.03 6.15 3.00
C PRO A 229 -11.87 5.03 3.60
N ASP A 230 -12.58 5.33 4.69
CA ASP A 230 -13.41 4.36 5.42
C ASP A 230 -14.60 3.85 4.61
N GLU A 231 -15.26 4.75 3.87
CA GLU A 231 -16.34 4.42 2.93
C GLU A 231 -15.89 3.36 1.91
N TYR A 232 -14.66 3.48 1.41
CA TYR A 232 -14.13 2.55 0.42
C TYR A 232 -13.90 1.17 1.04
N HIS A 233 -13.39 1.12 2.27
CA HIS A 233 -13.22 -0.13 3.01
C HIS A 233 -14.57 -0.80 3.30
N LEU A 234 -15.59 -0.04 3.68
CA LEU A 234 -16.93 -0.58 3.94
C LEU A 234 -17.53 -1.22 2.70
N GLN A 235 -17.48 -0.53 1.56
CA GLN A 235 -18.08 -0.94 0.31
C GLN A 235 -17.29 -2.06 -0.42
N THR A 236 -16.03 -2.29 -0.02
CA THR A 236 -15.15 -3.33 -0.57
C THR A 236 -14.73 -4.38 0.45
N LEU A 237 -15.40 -4.42 1.61
CA LEU A 237 -15.04 -5.25 2.75
C LEU A 237 -14.90 -6.73 2.38
N GLU A 238 -15.82 -7.24 1.56
CA GLU A 238 -15.79 -8.63 1.10
C GLU A 238 -14.52 -8.96 0.31
N THR A 239 -14.14 -8.09 -0.62
CA THR A 239 -12.93 -8.27 -1.44
C THR A 239 -11.67 -8.20 -0.59
N LEU A 240 -11.61 -7.27 0.37
CA LEU A 240 -10.48 -7.12 1.28
C LEU A 240 -10.32 -8.34 2.21
N LEU A 241 -11.42 -8.79 2.81
CA LEU A 241 -11.42 -9.96 3.70
C LEU A 241 -11.12 -11.27 2.95
N ALA A 242 -11.61 -11.41 1.72
CA ALA A 242 -11.26 -12.55 0.87
C ALA A 242 -9.74 -12.60 0.59
N ALA A 243 -9.09 -11.46 0.40
CA ALA A 243 -7.63 -11.41 0.27
C ALA A 243 -6.91 -11.76 1.59
N CYS A 244 -7.40 -11.33 2.76
CA CYS A 244 -6.85 -11.71 4.07
C CYS A 244 -6.80 -13.24 4.25
N THR A 245 -7.82 -13.96 3.79
CA THR A 245 -7.85 -15.44 3.86
C THR A 245 -6.87 -16.14 2.92
N GLN A 246 -6.29 -15.43 1.95
CA GLN A 246 -5.36 -15.96 0.96
C GLN A 246 -3.89 -15.57 1.22
N LEU A 247 -3.64 -14.79 2.27
CA LEU A 247 -2.29 -14.46 2.72
C LEU A 247 -1.57 -15.71 3.22
N MET A 248 -0.24 -15.65 3.31
CA MET A 248 0.51 -16.78 3.86
C MET A 248 0.14 -16.99 5.34
N PRO A 249 0.05 -18.25 5.82
CA PRO A 249 -0.35 -18.53 7.21
C PRO A 249 0.55 -17.88 8.26
N THR A 250 1.79 -17.59 7.89
CA THR A 250 2.85 -16.95 8.70
C THR A 250 2.71 -15.42 8.81
N VAL A 251 1.83 -14.79 8.02
CA VAL A 251 1.53 -13.36 8.13
C VAL A 251 0.71 -13.10 9.40
N ASP A 252 1.07 -12.06 10.17
CA ASP A 252 0.28 -11.60 11.34
C ASP A 252 -1.01 -10.90 10.90
N THR A 253 -1.93 -11.69 10.34
CA THR A 253 -3.26 -11.26 9.87
C THR A 253 -4.12 -10.76 11.02
N LYS A 254 -3.81 -11.16 12.26
CA LYS A 254 -4.48 -10.66 13.47
C LYS A 254 -4.35 -9.14 13.57
N ILE A 255 -3.14 -8.58 13.42
CA ILE A 255 -2.95 -7.12 13.48
C ILE A 255 -3.71 -6.41 12.35
N VAL A 256 -3.63 -6.93 11.12
CA VAL A 256 -4.30 -6.36 9.95
C VAL A 256 -5.82 -6.28 10.15
N LEU A 257 -6.44 -7.37 10.61
CA LEU A 257 -7.89 -7.42 10.85
C LEU A 257 -8.31 -6.57 12.05
N THR A 258 -7.53 -6.55 13.13
CA THR A 258 -7.80 -5.66 14.28
C THR A 258 -7.77 -4.19 13.86
N GLN A 259 -6.75 -3.76 13.09
CA GLN A 259 -6.68 -2.39 12.58
C GLN A 259 -7.88 -2.02 11.69
N LEU A 260 -8.33 -2.94 10.83
CA LEU A 260 -9.52 -2.72 10.00
C LEU A 260 -10.78 -2.56 10.85
N MET A 261 -11.00 -3.45 11.82
CA MET A 261 -12.16 -3.40 12.71
C MET A 261 -12.17 -2.15 13.58
N ASP A 262 -11.04 -1.75 14.15
CA ASP A 262 -10.92 -0.52 14.94
C ASP A 262 -11.24 0.70 14.09
N ARG A 263 -10.70 0.76 12.87
CA ARG A 263 -10.94 1.86 11.93
C ARG A 263 -12.41 1.99 11.56
N LEU A 264 -13.05 0.88 11.16
CA LEU A 264 -14.48 0.87 10.83
C LEU A 264 -15.38 1.15 12.04
N SER A 265 -14.99 0.68 13.24
CA SER A 265 -15.71 1.00 14.48
C SER A 265 -15.66 2.49 14.77
N ASN A 266 -14.51 3.12 14.60
CA ASN A 266 -14.36 4.56 14.82
C ASN A 266 -15.13 5.36 13.76
N TYR A 267 -15.19 4.87 12.51
CA TYR A 267 -16.00 5.46 11.45
C TYR A 267 -17.51 5.45 11.80
N ALA A 268 -18.02 4.31 12.26
CA ALA A 268 -19.40 4.16 12.71
C ALA A 268 -19.77 5.09 13.88
N VAL A 269 -18.84 5.28 14.83
CA VAL A 269 -19.04 6.20 15.97
C VAL A 269 -19.01 7.67 15.52
N SER A 270 -18.14 8.01 14.58
CA SER A 270 -17.97 9.39 14.11
C SER A 270 -19.08 9.83 13.15
N SER A 271 -19.67 8.89 12.42
CA SER A 271 -20.72 9.15 11.42
C SER A 271 -21.91 8.21 11.63
N PRO A 272 -22.85 8.54 12.53
CA PRO A 272 -24.01 7.67 12.82
C PRO A 272 -24.90 7.41 11.60
N ASP A 273 -24.88 8.34 10.63
CA ASP A 273 -25.67 8.22 9.41
C ASP A 273 -25.28 6.99 8.58
N VAL A 274 -24.04 6.49 8.67
CA VAL A 274 -23.59 5.36 7.86
C VAL A 274 -23.92 3.98 8.47
N LEU A 275 -24.51 3.93 9.67
CA LEU A 275 -24.83 2.67 10.34
C LEU A 275 -25.77 1.77 9.51
N HIS A 276 -26.65 2.37 8.71
CA HIS A 276 -27.51 1.62 7.79
C HIS A 276 -26.69 0.93 6.68
N GLU A 277 -25.61 1.54 6.20
CA GLU A 277 -24.72 0.93 5.21
C GLU A 277 -24.00 -0.29 5.77
N PHE A 278 -23.57 -0.25 7.05
CA PHE A 278 -22.97 -1.41 7.72
C PHE A 278 -23.88 -2.64 7.74
N LEU A 279 -25.18 -2.42 7.94
CA LEU A 279 -26.18 -3.47 7.86
C LEU A 279 -26.39 -3.95 6.41
N GLN A 280 -26.48 -3.03 5.45
CA GLN A 280 -26.67 -3.36 4.04
C GLN A 280 -25.52 -4.19 3.46
N VAL A 281 -24.28 -3.89 3.84
CA VAL A 281 -23.11 -4.66 3.40
C VAL A 281 -22.86 -5.92 4.24
N GLU A 282 -23.69 -6.15 5.27
CA GLU A 282 -23.58 -7.26 6.22
C GLU A 282 -22.19 -7.33 6.88
N ALA A 283 -21.67 -6.17 7.32
CA ALA A 283 -20.28 -6.03 7.77
C ALA A 283 -19.91 -7.02 8.89
N PHE A 284 -20.77 -7.17 9.89
CA PHE A 284 -20.56 -8.12 10.99
C PHE A 284 -20.43 -9.56 10.49
N ALA A 285 -21.37 -10.03 9.65
CA ALA A 285 -21.37 -11.41 9.16
C ALA A 285 -20.12 -11.69 8.31
N LYS A 286 -19.71 -10.75 7.46
CA LYS A 286 -18.49 -10.86 6.66
C LYS A 286 -17.23 -10.92 7.52
N LEU A 287 -17.12 -10.04 8.52
CA LEU A 287 -16.00 -10.04 9.48
C LEU A 287 -15.96 -11.34 10.28
N ASN A 288 -17.08 -11.79 10.83
CA ASN A 288 -17.18 -13.03 11.61
C ASN A 288 -16.73 -14.24 10.78
N ASN A 289 -17.24 -14.38 9.56
CA ASN A 289 -16.87 -15.46 8.65
C ASN A 289 -15.38 -15.41 8.27
N ALA A 290 -14.83 -14.22 8.01
CA ALA A 290 -13.42 -14.06 7.66
C ALA A 290 -12.49 -14.40 8.83
N ILE A 291 -12.83 -13.93 10.04
CA ILE A 291 -12.06 -14.23 11.26
C ILE A 291 -12.06 -15.73 11.54
N GLY A 292 -13.22 -16.39 11.45
CA GLY A 292 -13.31 -17.86 11.58
C GLY A 292 -12.36 -18.57 10.60
N LYS A 293 -12.43 -18.22 9.31
CA LYS A 293 -11.54 -18.79 8.28
C LYS A 293 -10.05 -18.54 8.56
N VAL A 294 -9.68 -17.33 9.01
CA VAL A 294 -8.28 -17.00 9.32
C VAL A 294 -7.79 -17.82 10.51
N ILE A 295 -8.59 -17.94 11.57
CA ILE A 295 -8.26 -18.75 12.76
C ILE A 295 -8.11 -20.24 12.38
N ASP A 296 -8.95 -20.75 11.49
CA ASP A 296 -8.90 -22.15 11.04
C ASP A 296 -7.72 -22.42 10.09
N THR A 297 -7.36 -21.45 9.26
CA THR A 297 -6.27 -21.58 8.28
C THR A 297 -4.89 -21.42 8.94
N GLN A 298 -4.76 -20.53 9.94
CA GLN A 298 -3.51 -20.29 10.65
C GLN A 298 -3.36 -21.26 11.84
N ILE A 299 -2.97 -22.49 11.55
CA ILE A 299 -2.83 -23.57 12.55
C ILE A 299 -1.87 -23.20 13.69
N GLU A 300 -0.82 -22.43 13.41
CA GLU A 300 0.18 -21.99 14.40
C GLU A 300 -0.25 -20.73 15.18
N MET A 301 -1.43 -20.18 14.93
CA MET A 301 -1.90 -18.99 15.63
C MET A 301 -2.04 -19.29 17.14
N PRO A 302 -1.36 -18.54 18.02
CA PRO A 302 -1.53 -18.69 19.46
C PRO A 302 -2.97 -18.39 19.88
N ILE A 303 -3.48 -19.07 20.93
CA ILE A 303 -4.83 -18.85 21.46
C ILE A 303 -5.06 -17.37 21.78
N VAL A 304 -4.05 -16.66 22.31
CA VAL A 304 -4.10 -15.21 22.56
C VAL A 304 -4.47 -14.43 21.29
N GLY A 305 -3.92 -14.82 20.13
CA GLY A 305 -4.18 -14.17 18.85
C GLY A 305 -5.62 -14.36 18.39
N ALA A 306 -6.12 -15.61 18.46
CA ALA A 306 -7.52 -15.91 18.16
C ALA A 306 -8.47 -15.14 19.09
N MET A 307 -8.20 -15.13 20.40
CA MET A 307 -9.01 -14.37 21.36
C MET A 307 -8.96 -12.86 21.12
N THR A 308 -7.82 -12.32 20.69
CA THR A 308 -7.70 -10.89 20.33
C THR A 308 -8.62 -10.54 19.15
N LEU A 309 -8.69 -11.39 18.12
CA LEU A 309 -9.61 -11.20 16.99
C LEU A 309 -11.08 -11.26 17.43
N VAL A 310 -11.44 -12.23 18.27
CA VAL A 310 -12.79 -12.37 18.81
C VAL A 310 -13.18 -11.15 19.66
N VAL A 311 -12.28 -10.65 20.53
CA VAL A 311 -12.50 -9.42 21.31
C VAL A 311 -12.66 -8.20 20.39
N SER A 312 -11.86 -8.11 19.33
CA SER A 312 -11.96 -7.02 18.35
C SER A 312 -13.31 -7.05 17.63
N LEU A 313 -13.79 -8.24 17.24
CA LEU A 313 -15.10 -8.43 16.62
C LEU A 313 -16.26 -8.10 17.58
N LEU A 314 -16.15 -8.49 18.85
CA LEU A 314 -17.13 -8.12 19.88
C LEU A 314 -17.18 -6.60 20.06
N THR A 315 -16.02 -5.96 20.14
CA THR A 315 -15.91 -4.50 20.28
C THR A 315 -16.54 -3.80 19.07
N PHE A 316 -16.31 -4.31 17.87
CA PHE A 316 -16.97 -3.84 16.65
C PHE A 316 -18.49 -3.97 16.75
N ALA A 317 -19.01 -5.16 17.11
CA ALA A 317 -20.45 -5.39 17.23
C ALA A 317 -21.11 -4.43 18.24
N LEU A 318 -20.49 -4.25 19.42
CA LEU A 318 -20.98 -3.36 20.48
C LEU A 318 -20.96 -1.87 20.10
N ARG A 319 -20.05 -1.47 19.19
CA ARG A 319 -19.94 -0.07 18.74
C ARG A 319 -20.85 0.23 17.55
N VAL A 320 -20.93 -0.68 16.59
CA VAL A 320 -21.66 -0.48 15.33
C VAL A 320 -23.13 -0.91 15.44
N HIS A 321 -23.42 -1.98 16.20
CA HIS A 321 -24.75 -2.56 16.32
C HIS A 321 -25.12 -2.81 17.79
N PRO A 322 -25.23 -1.77 18.63
CA PRO A 322 -25.49 -1.93 20.06
C PRO A 322 -26.81 -2.66 20.34
N ASP A 323 -27.81 -2.54 19.47
CA ASP A 323 -29.13 -3.17 19.67
C ASP A 323 -29.17 -4.65 19.24
N ARG A 324 -28.13 -5.15 18.57
CA ARG A 324 -28.07 -6.52 18.01
C ARG A 324 -27.41 -7.48 19.00
N LEU A 325 -28.17 -7.86 20.02
CA LEU A 325 -27.77 -8.85 21.02
C LEU A 325 -27.38 -10.20 20.40
N ASP A 326 -28.03 -10.57 19.28
CA ASP A 326 -27.74 -11.78 18.53
C ASP A 326 -26.30 -11.82 17.98
N TYR A 327 -25.74 -10.67 17.60
CA TYR A 327 -24.35 -10.59 17.15
C TYR A 327 -23.37 -10.80 18.31
N VAL A 328 -23.65 -10.17 19.45
CA VAL A 328 -22.85 -10.36 20.66
C VAL A 328 -22.86 -11.82 21.10
N ASP A 329 -24.03 -12.44 21.15
CA ASP A 329 -24.18 -13.84 21.53
C ASP A 329 -23.44 -14.79 20.57
N GLN A 330 -23.47 -14.53 19.26
CA GLN A 330 -22.70 -15.29 18.28
C GLN A 330 -21.19 -15.23 18.52
N VAL A 331 -20.65 -14.05 18.87
CA VAL A 331 -19.21 -13.90 19.15
C VAL A 331 -18.83 -14.64 20.44
N LEU A 332 -19.68 -14.55 21.48
CA LEU A 332 -19.50 -15.31 22.71
C LEU A 332 -19.53 -16.82 22.45
N GLY A 333 -20.49 -17.30 21.65
CA GLY A 333 -20.60 -18.71 21.25
C GLY A 333 -19.35 -19.19 20.50
N ALA A 334 -18.81 -18.38 19.58
CA ALA A 334 -17.55 -18.69 18.90
C ALA A 334 -16.36 -18.81 19.87
N CYS A 335 -16.32 -17.97 20.91
CA CYS A 335 -15.33 -18.05 21.98
C CYS A 335 -15.47 -19.37 22.77
N VAL A 336 -16.70 -19.73 23.16
CA VAL A 336 -16.99 -20.98 23.89
C VAL A 336 -16.51 -22.18 23.08
N VAL A 337 -16.88 -22.28 21.80
CA VAL A 337 -16.46 -23.38 20.92
C VAL A 337 -14.94 -23.49 20.85
N LYS A 338 -14.22 -22.35 20.79
CA LYS A 338 -12.76 -22.35 20.70
C LYS A 338 -12.08 -22.79 22.01
N LEU A 339 -12.66 -22.43 23.15
CA LEU A 339 -12.10 -22.75 24.47
C LEU A 339 -12.52 -24.14 24.98
N SER A 340 -13.72 -24.61 24.65
CA SER A 340 -14.27 -25.88 25.16
C SER A 340 -13.54 -27.11 24.65
N GLY A 341 -12.88 -27.03 23.49
CA GLY A 341 -12.11 -28.13 22.91
C GLY A 341 -10.63 -28.17 23.29
N GLY A 342 -10.13 -27.20 24.07
CA GLY A 342 -8.71 -27.01 24.35
C GLY A 342 -8.27 -27.43 25.75
N PRO A 343 -6.95 -27.56 26.00
CA PRO A 343 -6.42 -27.67 27.34
C PRO A 343 -6.76 -26.41 28.15
N LYS A 344 -6.69 -26.52 29.49
CA LYS A 344 -6.93 -25.39 30.39
C LYS A 344 -6.05 -24.21 29.97
N LEU A 345 -6.66 -23.03 29.85
CA LEU A 345 -5.95 -21.82 29.44
C LEU A 345 -4.94 -21.45 30.53
N GLU A 346 -3.64 -21.51 30.23
CA GLU A 346 -2.56 -21.13 31.16
C GLU A 346 -1.88 -19.80 30.78
N ASP A 347 -2.01 -19.35 29.53
CA ASP A 347 -1.44 -18.06 29.09
C ASP A 347 -2.21 -16.89 29.72
N ALA A 348 -1.56 -16.17 30.64
CA ALA A 348 -2.10 -14.99 31.30
C ALA A 348 -2.57 -13.90 30.32
N ARG A 349 -1.95 -13.79 29.13
CA ARG A 349 -2.39 -12.83 28.11
C ARG A 349 -3.70 -13.26 27.47
N ALA A 350 -3.90 -14.56 27.25
CA ALA A 350 -5.16 -15.07 26.73
C ALA A 350 -6.27 -14.90 27.78
N MET A 351 -5.98 -15.16 29.06
CA MET A 351 -6.92 -14.91 30.16
C MET A 351 -7.37 -13.45 30.19
N LYS A 352 -6.43 -12.50 30.02
CA LYS A 352 -6.78 -11.07 29.92
C LYS A 352 -7.73 -10.78 28.76
N GLN A 353 -7.57 -11.43 27.61
CA GLN A 353 -8.49 -11.27 26.48
C GLN A 353 -9.87 -11.84 26.79
N VAL A 354 -9.96 -13.00 27.46
CA VAL A 354 -11.25 -13.56 27.90
C VAL A 354 -11.94 -12.65 28.92
N VAL A 355 -11.18 -12.07 29.86
CA VAL A 355 -11.73 -11.08 30.80
C VAL A 355 -12.25 -9.86 30.05
N ALA A 356 -11.49 -9.31 29.09
CA ALA A 356 -11.94 -8.19 28.28
C ALA A 356 -13.21 -8.51 27.47
N LEU A 357 -13.30 -9.73 26.95
CA LEU A 357 -14.47 -10.24 26.23
C LEU A 357 -15.74 -10.28 27.12
N LEU A 358 -15.61 -10.70 28.37
CA LEU A 358 -16.74 -10.75 29.31
C LEU A 358 -17.09 -9.38 29.90
N SER A 359 -16.11 -8.52 30.13
CA SER A 359 -16.36 -7.18 30.67
C SER A 359 -16.99 -6.22 29.65
N ALA A 360 -16.66 -6.35 28.36
CA ALA A 360 -17.10 -5.38 27.35
C ALA A 360 -18.64 -5.23 27.23
N PRO A 361 -19.46 -6.30 27.24
CA PRO A 361 -20.92 -6.18 27.27
C PRO A 361 -21.43 -5.53 28.56
N LEU A 362 -20.85 -5.88 29.72
CA LEU A 362 -21.24 -5.34 31.03
C LEU A 362 -20.98 -3.84 31.14
N GLU A 363 -19.89 -3.36 30.56
CA GLU A 363 -19.54 -1.94 30.54
C GLU A 363 -20.38 -1.14 29.52
N LYS A 364 -20.81 -1.79 28.43
CA LYS A 364 -21.50 -1.10 27.34
C LYS A 364 -23.00 -0.99 27.54
N TYR A 365 -23.65 -2.03 28.07
CA TYR A 365 -25.08 -2.02 28.31
C TYR A 365 -25.43 -1.28 29.60
N ASN A 366 -26.39 -0.36 29.53
CA ASN A 366 -26.86 0.36 30.72
C ASN A 366 -27.53 -0.57 31.74
N ASP A 367 -28.13 -1.65 31.27
CA ASP A 367 -28.75 -2.67 32.11
C ASP A 367 -27.94 -3.97 32.05
N ILE A 368 -27.30 -4.31 33.17
CA ILE A 368 -26.52 -5.54 33.35
C ILE A 368 -27.36 -6.78 33.05
N VAL A 369 -28.68 -6.74 33.31
CA VAL A 369 -29.59 -7.85 33.02
C VAL A 369 -29.56 -8.21 31.54
N THR A 370 -29.42 -7.21 30.64
CA THR A 370 -29.31 -7.44 29.20
C THR A 370 -28.16 -8.37 28.85
N ALA A 371 -26.98 -8.15 29.44
CA ALA A 371 -25.82 -9.01 29.23
C ALA A 371 -26.04 -10.42 29.79
N LEU A 372 -26.71 -10.54 30.95
CA LEU A 372 -27.02 -11.81 31.59
C LEU A 372 -28.10 -12.63 30.87
N THR A 373 -28.89 -12.01 29.97
CA THR A 373 -29.86 -12.74 29.13
C THR A 373 -29.23 -13.43 27.93
N LEU A 374 -27.96 -13.16 27.62
CA LEU A 374 -27.25 -13.79 26.51
C LEU A 374 -27.00 -15.27 26.81
N SER A 375 -27.32 -16.14 25.86
CA SER A 375 -27.31 -17.59 26.05
C SER A 375 -25.90 -18.16 26.19
N ASN A 376 -24.93 -17.53 25.54
CA ASN A 376 -23.52 -17.92 25.57
C ASN A 376 -22.70 -17.12 26.60
N TYR A 377 -23.35 -16.30 27.43
CA TYR A 377 -22.69 -15.60 28.53
C TYR A 377 -22.72 -16.45 29.82
N PRO A 378 -21.63 -16.49 30.62
CA PRO A 378 -21.51 -17.37 31.79
C PRO A 378 -22.48 -17.10 32.95
#